data_AF-B2KDG1-F1
#
_entry.id   AF-B2KDG1-F1
#
_cell.length_a   1.000
_cell.length_b   1.000
_cell.length_c   1.000
_cell.angle_alpha   90.00
_cell.angle_beta   90.00
_cell.angle_gamma   90.00
#
_symmetry.space_group_name_H-M   'P 1'
#
loop_
_entity.id
_entity.type
_entity.pdbx_description
1 polymer ?
#
loop_
_entity_poly.entity_id
_entity_poly.type
_entity_poly.pdbx_seq_one_letter_code
_entity_poly.pdbx_strand_id
1 'polypeptide(L)'
;MKNLETAFYSGIGMALKGKKKVEEIAKKLVKDSKMEAKEGKMFVDKAVKQAEEAKKELSKHIDDSVKNAVMKMGFVSKKEADALKAEIAKLKQQLKAKTAKKTTYKKK
;
A
#
# COMPACT_ATOMS: atom_id res chain seq x y z
N MET A 1 -12.83 -24.44 -21.16
CA MET A 1 -11.79 -24.42 -20.09
C MET A 1 -11.91 -23.08 -19.35
N LYS A 2 -12.64 -23.03 -18.24
CA LYS A 2 -12.88 -21.84 -17.38
C LYS A 2 -12.23 -22.01 -15.99
N ASN A 3 -11.17 -22.81 -15.93
CA ASN A 3 -10.73 -23.45 -14.69
C ASN A 3 -9.55 -22.68 -14.05
N LEU A 4 -8.81 -21.89 -14.84
CA LEU A 4 -7.62 -21.19 -14.35
C LEU A 4 -7.97 -19.84 -13.70
N GLU A 5 -8.90 -19.08 -14.28
CA GLU A 5 -9.41 -17.85 -13.67
C GLU A 5 -10.07 -18.16 -12.32
N THR A 6 -10.91 -19.21 -12.28
CA THR A 6 -11.56 -19.66 -11.05
C THR A 6 -10.53 -20.13 -10.00
N ALA A 7 -9.48 -20.86 -10.41
CA ALA A 7 -8.39 -21.26 -9.51
C ALA A 7 -7.55 -20.06 -9.02
N PHE A 8 -7.34 -19.06 -9.88
CA PHE A 8 -6.64 -17.82 -9.55
C PHE A 8 -7.44 -16.98 -8.54
N TYR A 9 -8.72 -16.72 -8.81
CA TYR A 9 -9.61 -16.01 -7.88
C TYR A 9 -9.82 -16.77 -6.56
N SER A 10 -9.87 -18.12 -6.60
CA SER A 10 -9.91 -18.95 -5.40
C SER A 10 -8.58 -18.97 -4.63
N GLY A 11 -7.45 -18.75 -5.32
CA GLY A 11 -6.11 -18.69 -4.75
C GLY A 11 -5.81 -17.38 -4.00
N ILE A 12 -6.46 -16.26 -4.40
CA ILE A 12 -6.32 -14.96 -3.73
C ILE A 12 -6.72 -15.04 -2.25
N GLY A 13 -7.74 -15.84 -1.91
CA GLY A 13 -8.14 -16.09 -0.52
C GLY A 13 -7.16 -16.96 0.29
N MET A 14 -6.35 -17.79 -0.38
CA MET A 14 -5.33 -18.61 0.28
C MET A 14 -4.04 -17.85 0.58
N ALA A 15 -3.64 -16.91 -0.29
CA ALA A 15 -2.45 -16.06 -0.06
C ALA A 15 -2.58 -15.23 1.23
N LEU A 16 -3.82 -14.88 1.62
CA LEU A 16 -4.13 -14.18 2.86
C LEU A 16 -3.90 -15.02 4.13
N LYS A 17 -3.93 -16.35 4.05
CA LYS A 17 -3.74 -17.25 5.22
C LYS A 17 -2.28 -17.32 5.69
N GLY A 18 -1.36 -16.66 4.98
CA GLY A 18 0.02 -16.48 5.37
C GLY A 18 0.97 -17.59 4.90
N LYS A 19 2.27 -17.26 4.89
CA LYS A 19 3.38 -18.08 4.37
C LYS A 19 3.32 -19.55 4.81
N LYS A 20 3.18 -19.80 6.12
CA LYS A 20 3.16 -21.16 6.69
C LYS A 20 2.03 -22.01 6.12
N LYS A 21 0.84 -21.42 5.90
CA LYS A 21 -0.31 -22.17 5.39
C LYS A 21 -0.19 -22.45 3.90
N VAL A 22 0.34 -21.49 3.14
CA VAL A 22 0.65 -21.67 1.71
C VAL A 22 1.71 -22.77 1.54
N GLU A 23 2.75 -22.77 2.37
CA GLU A 23 3.79 -23.80 2.35
C GLU A 23 3.24 -25.19 2.68
N GLU A 24 2.38 -25.33 3.70
CA GLU A 24 1.74 -26.61 4.06
C GLU A 24 0.88 -27.16 2.91
N ILE A 25 0.08 -26.30 2.28
CA ILE A 25 -0.78 -26.68 1.16
C ILE A 25 0.08 -27.07 -0.05
N ALA A 26 1.09 -26.26 -0.39
CA ALA A 26 1.98 -26.56 -1.51
C ALA A 26 2.73 -27.89 -1.30
N LYS A 27 3.20 -28.17 -0.07
CA LYS A 27 3.82 -29.45 0.29
C LYS A 27 2.85 -30.64 0.15
N LYS A 28 1.58 -30.47 0.54
CA LYS A 28 0.53 -31.50 0.33
C LYS A 28 0.33 -31.77 -1.16
N LEU A 29 0.22 -30.71 -1.98
CA LEU A 29 0.07 -30.85 -3.43
C LEU A 29 1.26 -31.59 -4.07
N VAL A 30 2.49 -31.27 -3.68
CA VAL A 30 3.70 -31.97 -4.16
C VAL A 30 3.66 -33.46 -3.82
N LYS A 31 3.24 -33.78 -2.59
CA LYS A 31 3.11 -35.17 -2.13
C LYS A 31 2.03 -35.93 -2.90
N ASP A 32 0.86 -35.33 -3.08
CA ASP A 32 -0.30 -35.97 -3.70
C ASP A 32 -0.10 -36.14 -5.22
N SER A 33 0.62 -35.21 -5.86
CA SER A 33 0.96 -35.26 -7.29
C SER A 33 2.19 -36.10 -7.61
N LYS A 34 2.88 -36.65 -6.60
CA LYS A 34 4.14 -37.40 -6.76
C LYS A 34 5.19 -36.66 -7.60
N MET A 35 5.25 -35.32 -7.46
CA MET A 35 6.27 -34.52 -8.13
C MET A 35 7.68 -34.95 -7.70
N GLU A 36 8.64 -34.89 -8.62
CA GLU A 36 10.03 -35.13 -8.28
C GLU A 36 10.53 -34.13 -7.22
N ALA A 37 11.45 -34.56 -6.36
CA ALA A 37 11.88 -33.77 -5.21
C ALA A 37 12.40 -32.36 -5.58
N LYS A 38 13.06 -32.24 -6.72
CA LYS A 38 13.58 -30.96 -7.22
C LYS A 38 12.46 -30.04 -7.68
N GLU A 39 11.53 -30.55 -8.47
CA GLU A 39 10.38 -29.80 -8.99
C GLU A 39 9.42 -29.39 -7.87
N GLY A 40 9.16 -30.31 -6.93
CA GLY A 40 8.31 -30.04 -5.78
C GLY A 40 8.85 -28.93 -4.87
N LYS A 41 10.17 -28.90 -4.63
CA LYS A 41 10.80 -27.83 -3.85
C LYS A 41 10.66 -26.48 -4.55
N MET A 42 10.92 -26.42 -5.86
CA MET A 42 10.76 -25.20 -6.65
C MET A 42 9.31 -24.71 -6.68
N PHE A 43 8.35 -25.62 -6.74
CA PHE A 43 6.92 -25.30 -6.69
C PHE A 43 6.52 -24.65 -5.36
N VAL A 44 6.94 -25.23 -4.23
CA VAL A 44 6.65 -24.69 -2.89
C VAL A 44 7.26 -23.30 -2.73
N ASP A 45 8.51 -23.11 -3.12
CA ASP A 45 9.20 -21.81 -3.02
C ASP A 45 8.50 -20.75 -3.88
N LYS A 46 8.10 -21.10 -5.10
CA LYS A 46 7.37 -20.20 -6.01
C LYS A 46 5.99 -19.83 -5.46
N ALA A 47 5.25 -20.79 -4.92
CA ALA A 47 3.93 -20.56 -4.33
C ALA A 47 4.01 -19.61 -3.13
N VAL A 48 5.00 -19.81 -2.25
CA VAL A 48 5.27 -18.94 -1.11
C VAL A 48 5.63 -17.53 -1.56
N LYS A 49 6.53 -17.39 -2.53
CA LYS A 49 6.95 -16.09 -3.05
C LYS A 49 5.79 -15.32 -3.68
N GLN A 50 4.99 -15.98 -4.52
CA GLN A 50 3.82 -15.36 -5.15
C GLN A 50 2.78 -14.93 -4.12
N ALA A 51 2.59 -15.69 -3.04
CA ALA A 51 1.69 -15.29 -1.95
C ALA A 51 2.18 -14.03 -1.22
N GLU A 52 3.49 -13.90 -0.99
CA GLU A 52 4.09 -12.69 -0.39
C GLU A 52 3.92 -11.45 -1.29
N GLU A 53 4.17 -11.60 -2.59
CA GLU A 53 3.97 -10.53 -3.59
C GLU A 53 2.51 -10.09 -3.66
N ALA A 54 1.58 -11.05 -3.80
CA ALA A 54 0.14 -10.77 -3.84
C ALA A 54 -0.36 -10.08 -2.54
N LYS A 55 0.14 -10.50 -1.37
CA LYS A 55 -0.19 -9.84 -0.10
C LYS A 55 0.27 -8.39 -0.07
N LYS A 56 1.46 -8.10 -0.59
CA LYS A 56 2.01 -6.74 -0.62
C LYS A 56 1.21 -5.83 -1.54
N GLU A 57 0.86 -6.31 -2.74
CA GLU A 57 0.02 -5.57 -3.68
C GLU A 57 -1.38 -5.31 -3.11
N LEU A 58 -2.00 -6.34 -2.52
CA LEU A 58 -3.31 -6.18 -1.90
C LEU A 58 -3.28 -5.19 -0.74
N SER A 59 -2.25 -5.23 0.11
CA SER A 59 -2.09 -4.27 1.22
C SER A 59 -2.01 -2.84 0.69
N LYS A 60 -1.23 -2.62 -0.38
CA LYS A 60 -1.11 -1.32 -1.04
C LYS A 60 -2.44 -0.86 -1.62
N HIS A 61 -3.17 -1.75 -2.30
CA HIS A 61 -4.49 -1.43 -2.83
C HIS A 61 -5.48 -1.07 -1.73
N ILE A 62 -5.49 -1.79 -0.61
CA ILE A 62 -6.33 -1.46 0.55
C ILE A 62 -5.96 -0.09 1.10
N ASP A 63 -4.67 0.18 1.33
CA ASP A 63 -4.19 1.48 1.83
C ASP A 63 -4.61 2.63 0.92
N ASP A 64 -4.43 2.48 -0.40
CA ASP A 64 -4.83 3.46 -1.40
C ASP A 64 -6.35 3.64 -1.45
N SER A 65 -7.13 2.56 -1.39
CA SER A 65 -8.59 2.60 -1.35
C SER A 65 -9.11 3.31 -0.09
N VAL A 66 -8.55 3.00 1.09
CA VAL A 66 -8.91 3.64 2.35
C VAL A 66 -8.54 5.12 2.31
N LYS A 67 -7.33 5.46 1.87
CA LYS A 67 -6.89 6.85 1.71
C LYS A 67 -7.85 7.62 0.79
N ASN A 68 -8.19 7.06 -0.36
CA ASN A 68 -9.12 7.69 -1.30
C ASN A 68 -10.53 7.87 -0.72
N ALA A 69 -11.03 6.88 0.04
CA ALA A 69 -12.33 6.98 0.70
C ALA A 69 -12.35 8.11 1.74
N VAL A 70 -11.32 8.19 2.59
CA VAL A 70 -11.16 9.22 3.62
C VAL A 70 -11.04 10.62 2.98
N MET A 71 -10.26 10.75 1.91
CA MET A 71 -10.14 12.02 1.16
C MET A 71 -11.47 12.44 0.53
N LYS A 72 -12.25 11.50 -0.03
CA LYS A 72 -13.59 11.77 -0.59
C LYS A 72 -14.59 12.23 0.46
N MET A 73 -14.41 11.83 1.72
CA MET A 73 -15.21 12.32 2.85
C MET A 73 -14.78 13.70 3.37
N GLY A 74 -13.77 14.33 2.74
CA GLY A 74 -13.28 15.66 3.11
C GLY A 74 -12.22 15.66 4.21
N PHE A 75 -11.72 14.51 4.63
CA PHE A 75 -10.64 14.43 5.60
C PHE A 75 -9.28 14.53 4.90
N VAL A 76 -8.46 15.48 5.34
CA VAL A 76 -7.06 15.61 4.93
C VAL A 76 -6.14 14.86 5.89
N SER A 77 -5.01 14.36 5.39
CA SER A 77 -4.03 13.74 6.28
C SER A 77 -3.41 14.77 7.23
N LYS A 78 -2.95 14.33 8.40
CA LYS A 78 -2.24 15.21 9.36
C LYS A 78 -1.04 15.92 8.72
N LYS A 79 -0.30 15.22 7.85
CA LYS A 79 0.84 15.78 7.13
C LYS A 79 0.43 16.93 6.22
N GLU A 80 -0.65 16.78 5.46
CA GLU A 80 -1.17 17.83 4.58
C GLU A 80 -1.66 19.03 5.41
N ALA A 81 -2.35 18.78 6.52
CA ALA A 81 -2.80 19.83 7.44
C ALA A 81 -1.63 20.61 8.06
N ASP A 82 -0.57 19.92 8.49
CA ASP A 82 0.61 20.55 9.08
C ASP A 82 1.42 21.33 8.03
N ALA A 83 1.51 20.83 6.80
CA ALA A 83 2.13 21.55 5.67
C ALA A 83 1.38 22.86 5.37
N LEU A 84 0.04 22.82 5.31
CA LEU A 84 -0.79 24.02 5.11
C LEU A 84 -0.60 25.03 6.26
N LYS A 85 -0.53 24.57 7.51
CA LYS A 85 -0.25 25.46 8.66
C LYS A 85 1.10 26.15 8.55
N ALA A 86 2.13 25.44 8.11
CA ALA A 86 3.47 26.00 7.92
C ALA A 86 3.50 27.06 6.82
N GLU A 87 2.83 26.81 5.68
CA GLU A 87 2.69 27.79 4.60
C GLU A 87 1.94 29.04 5.07
N ILE A 88 0.83 28.87 5.80
CA ILE A 88 0.07 29.98 6.38
C ILE A 88 0.96 30.81 7.32
N ALA A 89 1.78 30.18 8.16
CA ALA A 89 2.69 30.88 9.06
C ALA A 89 3.74 31.70 8.29
N LYS A 90 4.33 31.13 7.23
CA LYS A 90 5.30 31.80 6.37
C LYS A 90 4.69 32.99 5.64
N LEU A 91 3.50 32.83 5.07
CA LEU A 91 2.76 33.92 4.40
C LEU A 91 2.43 35.05 5.39
N LYS A 92 1.97 34.70 6.60
CA LYS A 92 1.72 35.70 7.67
C LYS A 92 2.98 36.48 8.04
N GLN A 93 4.13 35.84 8.14
CA GLN A 93 5.40 36.53 8.39
C GLN A 93 5.80 37.46 7.25
N GLN A 94 5.66 37.02 6.00
CA GLN A 94 5.97 37.83 4.82
C GLN A 94 5.07 39.06 4.70
N LEU A 95 3.76 38.92 5.01
CA LEU A 95 2.83 40.05 5.05
C LEU A 95 3.19 41.06 6.14
N LYS A 96 3.56 40.61 7.34
CA LYS A 96 4.07 41.49 8.41
C LYS A 96 5.33 42.23 7.99
N ALA A 97 6.28 41.54 7.34
CA ALA A 97 7.51 42.17 6.85
C ALA A 97 7.24 43.19 5.73
N LYS A 98 6.30 42.93 4.82
CA LYS A 98 5.91 43.87 3.75
C LYS A 98 5.17 45.10 4.29
N THR A 99 4.30 44.93 5.28
CA THR A 99 3.56 46.04 5.89
C THR A 99 4.47 46.93 6.74
N ALA A 100 5.44 46.36 7.47
CA ALA A 100 6.44 47.11 8.23
C ALA A 100 7.39 47.96 7.35
N LYS A 101 7.67 47.52 6.11
CA LYS A 101 8.48 48.29 5.14
C LYS A 101 7.72 49.45 4.47
N LYS A 102 6.38 49.38 4.37
CA LYS A 102 5.56 50.46 3.78
C LYS A 102 5.38 51.65 4.72
N THR A 103 5.35 51.44 6.04
CA THR A 103 5.24 52.53 7.03
C THR A 103 6.55 53.30 7.22
N THR A 104 7.70 52.71 6.90
CA THR A 104 9.01 53.39 6.96
C THR A 104 9.29 54.27 5.73
N TYR A 105 8.69 53.98 4.56
CA TYR A 105 8.90 54.78 3.34
C TYR A 105 8.01 56.03 3.25
N LYS A 106 6.91 56.09 4.01
CA LYS A 106 5.99 57.24 4.05
C LYS A 106 6.37 58.34 5.06
N LYS A 107 7.51 58.19 5.73
CA LYS A 107 7.98 59.08 6.81
C LYS A 107 9.28 59.84 6.46
N LYS A 108 9.67 59.87 5.18
CA LYS A 108 10.70 60.76 4.64
C LYS A 108 10.04 61.80 3.76
#